data_AF-A0A6C0E679-F1
#
_entry.id   AF-A0A6C0E679-F1
#
_cell.length_a   1.000
_cell.length_b   1.000
_cell.length_c   1.000
_cell.angle_alpha   90.00
_cell.angle_beta   90.00
_cell.angle_gamma   90.00
#
_symmetry.space_group_name_H-M   'P 1'
#
loop_
_entity.id
_entity.type
_entity.pdbx_description
1 polymer ?
#
loop_
_entity_poly.entity_id
_entity_poly.type
_entity_poly.pdbx_seq_one_letter_code
_entity_poly.pdbx_strand_id
1 'polypeptide(L)'
;MDCYENSVQCCICSQTECIRDTLIPRKCLKTNAFSAHRICNKCWWDPETGFAVEERNHDCPGCIKTLPLNKNKDNGAVIDLTEEE
;
A
#
# COMPACT_ATOMS: atom_id res chain seq x y z
N MET A 1 16.16 12.30 8.17
CA MET A 1 16.17 11.09 7.32
C MET A 1 14.87 11.09 6.55
N ASP A 2 14.93 11.80 5.43
CA ASP A 2 13.80 12.47 4.80
C ASP A 2 13.21 11.59 3.70
N CYS A 3 11.89 11.42 3.74
CA CYS A 3 11.13 10.50 2.89
C CYS A 3 10.94 10.95 1.43
N TYR A 4 11.75 11.91 0.96
CA TYR A 4 11.48 12.65 -0.27
C TYR A 4 11.43 11.78 -1.53
N GLU A 5 12.17 10.67 -1.57
CA GLU A 5 12.26 9.83 -2.78
C GLU A 5 11.23 8.68 -2.83
N ASN A 6 10.62 8.32 -1.69
CA ASN A 6 9.78 7.13 -1.54
C ASN A 6 8.44 7.47 -0.88
N SER A 7 7.70 8.42 -1.47
CA SER A 7 6.36 8.79 -1.05
C SER A 7 5.29 8.18 -1.95
N VAL A 8 4.09 8.01 -1.40
CA VAL A 8 2.95 7.38 -2.09
C VAL A 8 1.63 7.96 -1.59
N GLN A 9 0.63 7.97 -2.46
CA GLN A 9 -0.69 8.48 -2.13
C GLN A 9 -1.52 7.43 -1.39
N CYS A 10 -2.16 7.85 -0.29
CA CYS A 10 -3.16 7.06 0.42
C CYS A 10 -4.46 6.96 -0.39
N CYS A 11 -5.00 5.76 -0.58
CA CYS A 11 -6.24 5.55 -1.35
C CYS A 11 -7.54 5.93 -0.63
N ILE A 12 -7.46 6.44 0.61
CA ILE A 12 -8.62 6.90 1.39
C ILE A 12 -8.67 8.42 1.45
N CYS A 13 -7.62 9.07 1.93
CA CYS A 13 -7.57 10.53 2.12
C CYS A 13 -6.81 11.28 1.03
N SER A 14 -6.21 10.58 0.07
CA SER A 14 -5.43 11.16 -1.03
C SER A 14 -4.19 11.96 -0.59
N GLN A 15 -3.80 11.90 0.69
CA GLN A 15 -2.57 12.51 1.18
C GLN A 15 -1.35 11.68 0.76
N THR A 16 -0.28 12.39 0.39
CA THR A 16 1.02 11.79 0.09
C THR A 16 1.77 11.55 1.39
N GLU A 17 2.13 10.29 1.64
CA GLU A 17 2.79 9.85 2.86
C GLU A 17 4.03 9.02 2.49
N CYS A 18 4.96 8.86 3.42
CA CYS A 18 6.12 8.02 3.18
C CYS A 18 5.71 6.55 3.02
N ILE A 19 6.30 5.82 2.08
CA ILE A 19 5.99 4.40 1.84
C ILE A 19 6.09 3.58 3.14
N ARG A 20 7.07 3.87 4.00
CA ARG A 20 7.26 3.19 5.30
C ARG A 20 6.12 3.43 6.30
N ASP A 21 5.41 4.55 6.15
CA ASP A 21 4.31 5.00 7.00
C ASP A 21 2.94 4.66 6.39
N THR A 22 2.95 3.76 5.40
CA THR A 22 1.77 3.22 4.74
C THR A 22 1.76 1.70 4.76
N LEU A 23 0.59 1.14 4.54
CA LEU A 23 0.34 -0.29 4.54
C LEU A 23 -0.50 -0.70 3.33
N ILE A 24 -0.48 -1.99 3.04
CA ILE A 24 -1.25 -2.59 1.96
C ILE A 24 -2.17 -3.65 2.57
N PRO A 25 -3.49 -3.56 2.39
CA PRO A 25 -4.40 -4.62 2.82
C PRO A 25 -4.05 -5.95 2.16
N ARG A 26 -3.98 -7.03 2.95
CA ARG A 26 -3.47 -8.35 2.51
C ARG A 26 -4.13 -8.88 1.24
N LYS A 27 -5.45 -8.72 1.10
CA LYS A 27 -6.20 -9.15 -0.08
C LYS A 27 -5.82 -8.36 -1.34
N CYS A 28 -5.61 -7.04 -1.20
CA CYS A 28 -5.15 -6.19 -2.28
C CYS A 28 -3.72 -6.55 -2.69
N LEU A 29 -2.83 -6.82 -1.70
CA LEU A 29 -1.47 -7.27 -1.96
C LEU A 29 -1.44 -8.60 -2.73
N LYS A 30 -2.24 -9.59 -2.33
CA LYS A 30 -2.29 -10.89 -3.02
C LYS A 30 -2.80 -10.78 -4.46
N THR A 31 -3.72 -9.85 -4.72
CA THR A 31 -4.36 -9.71 -6.04
C THR A 31 -3.51 -8.89 -6.99
N ASN A 32 -2.89 -7.80 -6.50
CA ASN A 32 -2.23 -6.81 -7.35
C ASN A 32 -0.70 -6.75 -7.16
N ALA A 33 -0.15 -7.62 -6.29
CA ALA A 33 1.27 -7.69 -5.97
C ALA A 33 1.87 -6.31 -5.65
N PHE A 34 2.92 -5.90 -6.36
CA PHE A 34 3.62 -4.64 -6.13
C PHE A 34 2.86 -3.40 -6.62
N SER A 35 1.79 -3.57 -7.39
CA SER A 35 0.90 -2.49 -7.83
C SER A 35 -0.35 -2.48 -6.96
N ALA A 36 -0.23 -2.39 -5.64
CA ALA A 36 -1.35 -2.46 -4.71
C ALA A 36 -1.66 -1.09 -4.07
N HIS A 37 -2.92 -0.88 -3.68
CA HIS A 37 -3.31 0.34 -2.97
C HIS A 37 -2.61 0.43 -1.62
N ARG A 38 -2.00 1.59 -1.36
CA ARG A 38 -1.43 1.94 -0.07
C ARG A 38 -2.36 2.85 0.71
N ILE A 39 -2.40 2.65 2.01
CA ILE A 39 -3.23 3.40 2.95
C ILE A 39 -2.28 3.94 4.02
N CYS A 40 -2.41 5.21 4.38
CA CYS A 40 -1.62 5.76 5.47
C CYS A 40 -2.07 5.20 6.81
N ASN A 41 -1.14 5.15 7.76
CA ASN A 41 -1.43 4.66 9.10
C ASN A 41 -2.63 5.37 9.73
N LYS A 42 -2.75 6.69 9.58
CA LYS A 42 -3.87 7.48 10.14
C LYS A 42 -5.26 7.07 9.62
N CYS A 43 -5.35 6.63 8.37
CA CYS A 43 -6.64 6.24 7.77
C CYS A 43 -6.96 4.76 7.98
N TRP A 44 -5.92 3.93 8.16
CA TRP A 44 -6.10 2.51 8.43
C TRP A 44 -6.36 2.24 9.91
N TRP A 45 -5.63 2.94 10.77
CA TRP A 45 -5.77 2.92 12.22
C TRP A 45 -6.58 4.14 12.61
N ASP A 46 -7.85 3.94 13.00
CA ASP A 46 -8.60 4.97 13.71
C ASP A 46 -7.85 5.29 15.02
N PRO A 47 -7.46 6.55 15.27
CA PRO A 47 -6.70 6.93 16.46
C PRO A 47 -7.52 6.85 17.76
N GLU A 48 -8.85 6.89 17.68
CA GLU A 48 -9.74 6.75 18.85
C GLU A 48 -10.15 5.29 19.07
N THR A 49 -10.36 4.51 18.00
CA THR A 49 -10.94 3.16 18.12
C THR A 49 -9.99 2.00 17.79
N GLY A 50 -8.81 2.24 17.20
CA GLY A 50 -7.74 1.25 17.07
C GLY A 50 -8.14 -0.14 16.56
N PHE A 51 -8.21 -0.32 15.24
CA PHE A 51 -8.18 -1.55 14.43
C PHE A 51 -9.08 -2.76 14.68
N ALA A 52 -9.57 -3.02 15.88
CA ALA A 52 -10.17 -4.31 16.20
C ALA A 52 -11.64 -4.16 16.59
N VAL A 53 -12.39 -3.35 15.85
CA VAL A 53 -13.84 -3.46 15.92
C VAL A 53 -14.19 -4.76 15.19
N GLU A 54 -14.48 -5.81 15.97
CA GLU A 54 -15.08 -7.03 15.44
C GLU A 54 -16.21 -6.61 14.50
N GLU A 55 -16.26 -7.17 13.29
CA GLU A 55 -17.17 -6.84 12.18
C GLU A 55 -16.69 -5.87 11.08
N ARG A 56 -15.55 -5.17 11.19
CA ARG A 56 -15.01 -4.48 10.01
C ARG A 56 -14.34 -5.47 9.04
N ASN A 57 -14.80 -5.50 7.78
CA ASN A 57 -14.11 -6.26 6.75
C ASN A 57 -12.75 -5.60 6.45
N HIS A 58 -11.67 -6.36 6.57
CA HIS A 58 -10.32 -5.90 6.20
C HIS A 58 -10.11 -5.80 4.67
N ASP A 59 -11.19 -5.56 3.93
CA ASP A 59 -11.16 -5.36 2.49
C ASP A 59 -10.53 -4.00 2.18
N CYS A 60 -9.83 -3.91 1.05
CA CYS A 60 -9.19 -2.68 0.64
C CYS A 60 -10.24 -1.66 0.15
N PRO A 61 -10.34 -0.46 0.75
CA PRO A 61 -11.30 0.56 0.32
C PRO A 61 -11.04 1.02 -1.12
N GLY A 62 -9.78 1.06 -1.55
CA GLY A 62 -9.41 1.38 -2.92
C GLY A 62 -9.93 0.35 -3.92
N CYS A 63 -9.87 -0.95 -3.59
CA CYS A 63 -10.45 -2.00 -4.44
C CYS A 63 -11.98 -1.89 -4.52
N ILE A 64 -12.66 -1.67 -3.38
CA ILE A 64 -14.12 -1.52 -3.34
C ILE A 64 -14.58 -0.34 -4.21
N LYS A 65 -13.85 0.78 -4.15
CA LYS A 65 -14.12 2.00 -4.91
C LYS A 65 -13.50 1.99 -6.32
N THR A 66 -12.92 0.87 -6.74
CA THR A 66 -12.25 0.73 -8.05
C THR A 66 -11.27 1.87 -8.37
N LEU A 67 -10.50 2.32 -7.39
CA LEU A 67 -9.52 3.39 -7.56
C LEU A 67 -8.30 2.89 -8.33
N PRO A 68 -7.57 3.78 -9.05
CA PRO A 68 -6.31 3.43 -9.67
C PRO A 68 -5.32 2.83 -8.68
N LEU A 69 -4.59 1.80 -9.10
CA LEU A 69 -3.54 1.18 -8.30
C LEU A 69 -2.33 2.12 -8.19
N ASN A 70 -1.60 2.03 -7.08
CA ASN A 70 -0.34 2.76 -6.97
C ASN A 70 0.67 2.14 -7.93
N LYS A 71 1.20 2.96 -8.82
CA LYS A 71 2.29 2.54 -9.70
C LYS A 71 3.52 2.29 -8.84
N ASN A 72 4.09 1.10 -8.95
CA ASN A 72 5.43 0.92 -8.45
C ASN A 72 6.36 1.79 -9.32
N LYS A 73 7.34 2.48 -8.72
CA LYS A 73 8.46 2.96 -9.52
C LYS A 73 9.15 1.68 -9.98
N ASP A 74 9.15 1.41 -11.29
CA ASP A 74 9.94 0.33 -11.87
C ASP A 74 11.41 0.57 -11.50
N ASN A 75 11.85 -0.03 -10.40
CA ASN A 75 13.26 -0.27 -10.15
C ASN A 75 13.62 -1.45 -11.03
N GLY A 76 13.77 -1.20 -12.33
CA GLY A 76 14.07 -2.17 -13.38
C GLY A 76 15.44 -2.82 -13.21
N ALA A 77 15.63 -3.58 -12.14
CA ALA A 77 16.65 -4.59 -12.04
C ALA A 77 15.94 -5.94 -12.10
N VAL A 78 15.70 -6.39 -13.34
CA VAL A 78 15.52 -7.81 -13.59
C VAL A 78 16.83 -8.44 -13.18
N ILE A 79 16.86 -9.07 -12.00
CA ILE A 79 18.01 -9.85 -11.56
C ILE A 79 17.90 -11.15 -12.34
N ASP A 80 18.72 -11.29 -13.38
CA ASP A 80 18.85 -12.56 -14.08
C ASP A 80 19.49 -13.56 -13.11
N LEU A 81 18.75 -14.61 -12.78
CA LEU A 81 19.20 -15.68 -11.89
C LEU A 81 19.76 -16.88 -12.69
N THR A 82 19.94 -16.75 -14.00
CA THR A 82 20.59 -17.78 -14.81
C THR A 82 22.09 -17.52 -14.93
N GLU A 83 22.84 -17.68 -13.86
CA GLU A 83 24.30 -17.90 -13.93
C GLU A 83 24.74 -18.65 -12.67
N GLU A 84 25.05 -19.94 -12.84
CA GLU A 84 26.20 -20.69 -12.28
C GLU A 84 26.00 -22.20 -12.51
N GLU A 85 26.59 -22.72 -13.59
CA GLU A 85 27.04 -24.11 -13.74
C GLU A 85 28.53 -24.21 -13.36
#